data_AF-A0A445HAZ0-F1
#
_entry.id   AF-A0A445HAZ0-F1
#
_cell.length_a   1.000
_cell.length_b   1.000
_cell.length_c   1.000
_cell.angle_alpha   90.00
_cell.angle_beta   90.00
_cell.angle_gamma   90.00
#
_symmetry.space_group_name_H-M   'P 1'
#
loop_
_entity.id
_entity.type
_entity.pdbx_description
1 polymer ?
#
loop_
_entity_poly.entity_id
_entity_poly.type
_entity_poly.pdbx_seq_one_letter_code
_entity_poly.pdbx_strand_id
1 'polypeptide(L)'
;MSMGIPLPSYVVVACDATRARNEHEVKLVVDHLRSRGDILSESDSLLVFCALHKVAHPMGYQTLACPESFAGTNIRAMEEEVNRKAAAYKSVLLPTYEERENKGVKMEVKVTAGFPIRQVILQQVTNYNASWVILDRHLRQDMRFYRNKISCKIALVKDDLSVDIWRSHHIHETDVTEQKLIYSLSKCVSLSDSHSIGDEEQSVIFCKSYPLSIASDTSNMSKSSMKHSNANKLGEHISSIDFGSSSGRSIQVEYKHPINSQILQKQNRYDFLPNSSETPILCAGCGTQTALYTNELKRFSYSEIQLATNDFSKDNLLGEGGYGHVYKGMLKDGQQIAAKVRKEESRQGFSEFTSEVYVLNFARHKNIVMLLGYCFKDRLNILVYEYICNKSLDWHLVDNKNAAVLEWHQRYVIAIGTAKGLRFLHEECRGGPIIHRDMRPSNILLTHDFVPMLGDFGLAKWKTSDNTLHTRIMGTLGYLAPEYAEDGIVSVGVDVYAFGIILLQLITGRKPTSSPEQHLSLRQWVFSNS
;
A
#
# COMPACT_ATOMS: atom_id res chain seq x y z
N MET A 1 -14.65 -30.80 48.20
CA MET A 1 -13.73 -30.73 47.04
C MET A 1 -14.55 -30.29 45.84
N SER A 2 -14.57 -28.99 45.52
CA SER A 2 -15.20 -28.55 44.25
C SER A 2 -14.28 -28.97 43.12
N MET A 3 -14.69 -29.97 42.34
CA MET A 3 -14.06 -30.23 41.06
C MET A 3 -14.28 -28.98 40.20
N GLY A 4 -13.19 -28.27 39.87
CA GLY A 4 -13.25 -27.15 38.93
C GLY A 4 -13.81 -27.67 37.61
N ILE A 5 -14.86 -27.03 37.11
CA ILE A 5 -15.40 -27.28 35.77
C ILE A 5 -14.24 -27.10 34.79
N PRO A 6 -13.88 -28.09 33.95
CA PRO A 6 -12.82 -27.91 32.97
C PRO A 6 -13.20 -26.77 32.02
N LEU A 7 -12.24 -25.87 31.74
CA LEU A 7 -12.44 -24.78 30.78
C LEU A 7 -12.87 -25.37 29.42
N PRO A 8 -13.91 -24.81 28.76
CA PRO A 8 -14.37 -25.34 27.48
C PRO A 8 -13.25 -25.26 26.44
N SER A 9 -13.00 -26.38 25.76
CA SER A 9 -12.04 -26.44 24.67
C SER A 9 -12.63 -25.75 23.45
N TYR A 10 -11.94 -24.77 22.88
CA TYR A 10 -12.40 -24.11 21.66
C TYR A 10 -11.88 -24.83 20.42
N VAL A 11 -12.80 -25.23 19.54
CA VAL A 11 -12.50 -25.68 18.18
C VAL A 11 -12.80 -24.50 17.25
N VAL A 12 -11.79 -24.02 16.52
CA VAL A 12 -11.94 -22.84 15.65
C VAL A 12 -11.93 -23.26 14.19
N VAL A 13 -13.02 -23.01 13.47
CA VAL A 13 -13.08 -23.12 12.02
C VAL A 13 -12.79 -21.74 11.43
N ALA A 14 -11.62 -21.59 10.81
CA ALA A 14 -11.12 -20.32 10.27
C ALA A 14 -11.40 -20.21 8.76
N CYS A 15 -12.22 -19.23 8.37
CA CYS A 15 -12.71 -18.99 7.00
C CYS A 15 -12.30 -17.62 6.43
N ASP A 16 -12.17 -17.53 5.10
CA ASP A 16 -12.03 -16.25 4.37
C ASP A 16 -13.40 -15.72 3.92
N ALA A 17 -13.92 -14.72 4.63
CA ALA A 17 -15.26 -14.17 4.40
C ALA A 17 -15.39 -13.30 3.12
N THR A 18 -14.29 -13.04 2.41
CA THR A 18 -14.28 -12.13 1.24
C THR A 18 -14.92 -12.72 -0.01
N ARG A 19 -15.20 -14.03 -0.01
CA ARG A 19 -15.78 -14.74 -1.14
C ARG A 19 -17.29 -14.89 -0.95
N ALA A 20 -18.04 -14.84 -2.06
CA ALA A 20 -19.52 -14.84 -2.05
C ALA A 20 -20.15 -16.23 -1.88
N ARG A 21 -19.37 -17.32 -1.95
CA ARG A 21 -19.88 -18.71 -1.88
C ARG A 21 -19.41 -19.48 -0.64
N ASN A 22 -18.83 -18.79 0.34
CA ASN A 22 -18.15 -19.45 1.45
C ASN A 22 -19.10 -19.88 2.57
N GLU A 23 -20.30 -19.30 2.68
CA GLU A 23 -21.25 -19.55 3.77
C GLU A 23 -21.76 -20.99 3.79
N HIS A 24 -22.14 -21.52 2.62
CA HIS A 24 -22.66 -22.89 2.48
C HIS A 24 -21.57 -23.95 2.63
N GLU A 25 -20.35 -23.64 2.17
CA GLU A 25 -19.20 -24.52 2.31
C GLU A 25 -18.80 -24.66 3.77
N VAL A 26 -18.81 -23.55 4.53
CA VAL A 26 -18.59 -23.57 5.98
C VAL A 26 -19.63 -24.43 6.69
N LYS A 27 -20.92 -24.36 6.30
CA LYS A 27 -21.95 -25.26 6.84
C LYS A 27 -21.61 -26.73 6.61
N LEU A 28 -21.28 -27.11 5.37
CA LEU A 28 -20.90 -28.49 5.05
C LEU A 28 -19.67 -28.93 5.84
N VAL A 29 -18.67 -28.08 6.00
CA VAL A 29 -17.48 -28.39 6.82
C VAL A 29 -17.86 -28.61 8.28
N VAL A 30 -18.73 -27.77 8.84
CA VAL A 30 -19.24 -27.94 10.21
C VAL A 30 -20.02 -29.25 10.33
N ASP A 31 -20.92 -29.56 9.40
CA ASP A 31 -21.69 -30.81 9.38
C ASP A 31 -20.75 -32.03 9.34
N HIS A 32 -19.71 -31.99 8.50
CA HIS A 32 -18.69 -33.05 8.44
C HIS A 32 -17.89 -33.18 9.74
N LEU A 33 -17.42 -32.08 10.33
CA LEU A 33 -16.69 -32.10 11.60
C LEU A 33 -17.50 -32.74 12.72
N ARG A 34 -18.81 -32.45 12.74
CA ARG A 34 -19.74 -33.04 13.70
C ARG A 34 -19.94 -34.53 13.47
N SER A 35 -20.05 -34.97 12.21
CA SER A 35 -20.20 -36.40 11.88
C SER A 35 -18.97 -37.25 12.20
N ARG A 36 -17.76 -36.65 12.18
CA ARG A 36 -16.51 -37.38 12.39
C ARG A 36 -16.21 -37.70 13.86
N GLY A 37 -16.55 -36.81 14.78
CA GLY A 37 -16.38 -37.00 16.24
C GLY A 37 -14.93 -37.10 16.77
N ASP A 38 -13.91 -37.03 15.91
CA ASP A 38 -12.48 -37.12 16.27
C ASP A 38 -11.85 -35.75 16.63
N ILE A 39 -12.46 -34.66 16.17
CA ILE A 39 -11.98 -33.28 16.32
C ILE A 39 -12.85 -32.46 17.28
N LEU A 40 -14.18 -32.64 17.23
CA LEU A 40 -15.16 -31.88 18.01
C LEU A 40 -15.92 -32.81 18.95
N SER A 41 -15.78 -32.58 20.26
CA SER A 41 -16.42 -33.36 21.32
C SER A 41 -17.70 -32.67 21.81
N GLU A 42 -18.60 -33.40 22.46
CA GLU A 42 -19.88 -32.86 22.97
C GLU A 42 -19.72 -31.75 24.03
N SER A 43 -18.56 -31.64 24.68
CA SER A 43 -18.25 -30.60 25.67
C SER A 43 -17.53 -29.37 25.11
N ASP A 44 -17.22 -29.36 23.81
CA ASP A 44 -16.40 -28.33 23.19
C ASP A 44 -17.24 -27.14 22.72
N SER A 45 -16.60 -25.97 22.59
CA SER A 45 -17.20 -24.79 21.98
C SER A 45 -16.68 -24.65 20.55
N LEU A 46 -17.57 -24.61 19.56
CA LEU A 46 -17.22 -24.41 18.17
C LEU A 46 -17.32 -22.92 17.80
N LEU A 47 -16.19 -22.31 17.45
CA LEU A 47 -16.13 -20.96 16.91
C LEU A 47 -15.94 -21.01 15.39
N VAL A 48 -16.92 -20.53 14.64
CA VAL A 48 -16.76 -20.24 13.22
C VAL A 48 -16.21 -18.82 13.09
N PHE A 49 -14.90 -18.73 12.86
CA PHE A 49 -14.17 -17.48 12.74
C PHE A 49 -13.92 -17.10 11.29
N CYS A 50 -14.58 -16.04 10.82
CA CYS A 50 -14.54 -15.62 9.43
C CYS A 50 -13.84 -14.25 9.30
N ALA A 51 -12.66 -14.25 8.68
CA ALA A 51 -11.88 -13.03 8.45
C ALA A 51 -12.27 -12.36 7.13
N LEU A 52 -12.67 -11.10 7.20
CA LEU A 52 -13.03 -10.27 6.07
C LEU A 52 -11.87 -9.30 5.76
N HIS A 53 -11.05 -9.61 4.77
CA HIS A 53 -9.88 -8.80 4.44
C HIS A 53 -10.07 -7.85 3.24
N LYS A 54 -11.23 -7.95 2.57
CA LYS A 54 -11.67 -7.09 1.47
C LYS A 54 -13.18 -6.85 1.54
N VAL A 55 -13.64 -5.68 1.11
CA VAL A 55 -15.05 -5.28 1.04
C VAL A 55 -15.39 -4.85 -0.37
N ALA A 56 -16.59 -5.18 -0.85
CA ALA A 56 -17.06 -4.73 -2.16
C ALA A 56 -17.42 -3.24 -2.13
N HIS A 57 -16.85 -2.46 -3.04
CA HIS A 57 -17.20 -1.07 -3.23
C HIS A 57 -18.46 -0.97 -4.13
N PRO A 58 -19.35 0.02 -3.94
CA PRO A 58 -20.54 0.21 -4.78
C PRO A 58 -20.27 0.33 -6.29
N MET A 59 -19.03 0.63 -6.68
CA MET A 59 -18.59 0.70 -8.08
C MET A 59 -18.02 -0.63 -8.62
N GLY A 60 -18.21 -1.75 -7.91
CA GLY A 60 -17.90 -3.09 -8.41
C GLY A 60 -16.49 -3.62 -8.18
N TYR A 61 -15.58 -2.83 -7.59
CA TYR A 61 -14.22 -3.27 -7.22
C TYR A 61 -14.11 -3.61 -5.72
N GLN A 62 -13.09 -4.38 -5.32
CA GLN A 62 -12.85 -4.72 -3.92
C GLN A 62 -11.78 -3.81 -3.28
N THR A 63 -12.03 -3.35 -2.07
CA THR A 63 -11.13 -2.51 -1.25
C THR A 63 -10.66 -3.29 -0.02
N LEU A 64 -9.48 -2.98 0.51
CA LEU A 64 -8.95 -3.66 1.70
C LEU A 64 -9.80 -3.34 2.93
N ALA A 65 -9.98 -4.32 3.81
CA ALA A 65 -10.68 -4.15 5.08
C ALA A 65 -9.74 -3.57 6.15
N CYS A 66 -9.16 -2.42 5.88
CA CYS A 66 -8.24 -1.72 6.77
C CYS A 66 -8.44 -0.21 6.59
N PRO A 67 -9.17 0.47 7.49
CA PRO A 67 -9.54 1.88 7.30
C PRO A 67 -8.34 2.82 7.45
N GLU A 68 -7.25 2.33 8.03
CA GLU A 68 -5.95 3.02 8.12
C GLU A 68 -5.11 2.85 6.85
N SER A 69 -5.45 1.88 6.00
CA SER A 69 -4.80 1.67 4.70
C SER A 69 -5.42 2.57 3.65
N PHE A 70 -4.59 3.08 2.77
CA PHE A 70 -5.01 3.94 1.66
C PHE A 70 -5.97 3.24 0.68
N ALA A 71 -5.77 1.94 0.42
CA ALA A 71 -6.70 1.11 -0.38
C ALA A 71 -7.86 0.58 0.49
N GLY A 72 -7.99 1.12 1.69
CA GLY A 72 -8.93 0.76 2.72
C GLY A 72 -10.35 1.17 2.42
N THR A 73 -11.27 0.35 2.89
CA THR A 73 -12.70 0.64 2.92
C THR A 73 -12.98 1.58 4.08
N ASN A 74 -13.95 2.50 3.92
CA ASN A 74 -14.43 3.30 5.04
C ASN A 74 -15.02 2.38 6.14
N ILE A 75 -14.78 2.74 7.41
CA ILE A 75 -15.27 2.04 8.60
C ILE A 75 -16.76 1.70 8.51
N ARG A 76 -17.61 2.63 8.04
CA ARG A 76 -19.07 2.37 7.92
C ARG A 76 -19.41 1.25 6.95
N ALA A 77 -18.77 1.24 5.78
CA ALA A 77 -18.97 0.18 4.79
C ALA A 77 -18.38 -1.15 5.27
N MET A 78 -17.30 -1.12 6.09
CA MET A 78 -16.81 -2.32 6.76
C MET A 78 -17.79 -2.84 7.81
N GLU A 79 -18.39 -1.96 8.62
CA GLU A 79 -19.43 -2.31 9.60
C GLU A 79 -20.63 -2.95 8.94
N GLU A 80 -21.15 -2.36 7.88
CA GLU A 80 -22.27 -2.91 7.11
C GLU A 80 -21.93 -4.29 6.52
N GLU A 81 -20.74 -4.47 5.96
CA GLU A 81 -20.29 -5.76 5.40
C GLU A 81 -20.09 -6.82 6.48
N VAL A 82 -19.44 -6.48 7.60
CA VAL A 82 -19.26 -7.39 8.74
C VAL A 82 -20.60 -7.84 9.28
N ASN A 83 -21.53 -6.91 9.49
CA ASN A 83 -22.87 -7.22 10.01
C ASN A 83 -23.66 -8.11 9.05
N ARG A 84 -23.64 -7.77 7.74
CA ARG A 84 -24.32 -8.56 6.72
C ARG A 84 -23.74 -9.97 6.60
N LYS A 85 -22.42 -10.12 6.63
CA LYS A 85 -21.76 -11.44 6.61
C LYS A 85 -22.09 -12.23 7.88
N ALA A 86 -22.01 -11.62 9.06
CA ALA A 86 -22.35 -12.28 10.32
C ALA A 86 -23.80 -12.80 10.33
N ALA A 87 -24.75 -12.00 9.84
CA ALA A 87 -26.14 -12.43 9.69
C ALA A 87 -26.31 -13.58 8.68
N ALA A 88 -25.61 -13.53 7.54
CA ALA A 88 -25.65 -14.59 6.54
C ALA A 88 -25.10 -15.93 7.09
N TYR A 89 -23.95 -15.91 7.75
CA TYR A 89 -23.39 -17.10 8.39
C TYR A 89 -24.31 -17.63 9.51
N LYS A 90 -24.90 -16.76 10.34
CA LYS A 90 -25.90 -17.18 11.34
C LYS A 90 -27.08 -17.89 10.67
N SER A 91 -27.66 -17.28 9.63
CA SER A 91 -28.83 -17.84 8.94
C SER A 91 -28.56 -19.21 8.32
N VAL A 92 -27.36 -19.44 7.79
CA VAL A 92 -26.99 -20.71 7.14
C VAL A 92 -26.64 -21.79 8.17
N LEU A 93 -26.05 -21.42 9.32
CA LEU A 93 -25.63 -22.35 10.36
C LEU A 93 -26.73 -22.64 11.41
N LEU A 94 -27.77 -21.81 11.50
CA LEU A 94 -28.86 -21.99 12.46
C LEU A 94 -29.60 -23.33 12.28
N PRO A 95 -29.94 -23.81 11.07
CA PRO A 95 -30.55 -25.13 10.91
C PRO A 95 -29.66 -26.27 11.43
N THR A 96 -28.35 -26.21 11.16
CA THR A 96 -27.36 -27.17 11.69
C THR A 96 -27.30 -27.12 13.23
N TYR A 97 -27.56 -25.96 13.84
CA TYR A 97 -27.64 -25.80 15.30
C TYR A 97 -28.98 -26.24 15.92
N GLU A 98 -30.06 -26.31 15.14
CA GLU A 98 -31.39 -26.67 15.64
C GLU A 98 -31.76 -28.15 15.40
N GLU A 99 -31.02 -28.86 14.54
CA GLU A 99 -31.17 -30.30 14.35
C GLU A 99 -31.02 -31.05 15.69
N ARG A 100 -32.10 -31.73 16.09
CA ARG A 100 -32.42 -32.15 17.48
C ARG A 100 -31.53 -33.23 18.12
N GLU A 101 -30.41 -33.61 17.52
CA GLU A 101 -29.41 -34.51 18.17
C GLU A 101 -28.37 -33.73 19.00
N ASN A 102 -28.68 -32.47 19.31
CA ASN A 102 -27.76 -31.52 19.93
C ASN A 102 -27.78 -31.59 21.45
N LYS A 103 -26.80 -32.30 22.01
CA LYS A 103 -26.39 -32.08 23.40
C LYS A 103 -24.94 -31.60 23.44
N GLY A 104 -24.78 -30.36 23.88
CA GLY A 104 -23.56 -29.90 24.55
C GLY A 104 -22.67 -28.89 23.82
N VAL A 105 -22.59 -28.91 22.48
CA VAL A 105 -21.66 -28.03 21.75
C VAL A 105 -22.22 -26.62 21.61
N LYS A 106 -21.56 -25.64 22.25
CA LYS A 106 -21.88 -24.22 22.06
C LYS A 106 -21.30 -23.75 20.72
N MET A 107 -22.13 -23.17 19.85
CA MET A 107 -21.66 -22.65 18.56
C MET A 107 -21.74 -21.11 18.51
N GLU A 108 -20.64 -20.49 18.11
CA GLU A 108 -20.52 -19.04 17.95
C GLU A 108 -20.00 -18.70 16.55
N VAL A 109 -20.51 -17.64 15.95
CA VAL A 109 -20.03 -17.10 14.68
C VAL A 109 -19.41 -15.74 14.94
N LYS A 110 -18.15 -15.57 14.53
CA LYS A 110 -17.45 -14.28 14.64
C LYS A 110 -16.89 -13.86 13.29
N VAL A 111 -17.36 -12.72 12.80
CA VAL A 111 -16.83 -12.08 11.59
C VAL A 111 -15.94 -10.92 12.02
N THR A 112 -14.70 -10.88 11.54
CA THR A 112 -13.76 -9.80 11.85
C THR A 112 -13.16 -9.23 10.57
N ALA A 113 -13.33 -7.93 10.38
CA ALA A 113 -12.68 -7.19 9.31
C ALA A 113 -11.27 -6.77 9.70
N GLY A 114 -10.30 -7.08 8.83
CA GLY A 114 -8.91 -6.72 9.05
C GLY A 114 -7.98 -7.22 7.94
N PHE A 115 -6.81 -6.59 7.83
CA PHE A 115 -5.76 -6.95 6.88
C PHE A 115 -4.39 -6.83 7.55
N PRO A 116 -3.42 -7.72 7.28
CA PRO A 116 -3.50 -8.92 6.42
C PRO A 116 -4.26 -10.08 7.08
N ILE A 117 -5.00 -10.88 6.28
CA ILE A 117 -5.86 -11.98 6.77
C ILE A 117 -5.14 -12.94 7.74
N ARG A 118 -3.88 -13.32 7.44
CA ARG A 118 -3.12 -14.26 8.26
C ARG A 118 -2.86 -13.80 9.70
N GLN A 119 -2.71 -12.50 9.91
CA GLN A 119 -2.53 -11.96 11.26
C GLN A 119 -3.86 -11.89 12.01
N VAL A 120 -4.96 -11.56 11.30
CA VAL A 120 -6.32 -11.55 11.87
C VAL A 120 -6.72 -12.94 12.36
N ILE A 121 -6.46 -13.98 11.56
CA ILE A 121 -6.68 -15.38 11.97
C ILE A 121 -5.84 -15.74 13.19
N LEU A 122 -4.53 -15.45 13.16
CA LEU A 122 -3.62 -15.81 14.25
C LEU A 122 -4.02 -15.15 15.58
N GLN A 123 -4.26 -13.84 15.57
CA GLN A 123 -4.65 -13.08 16.76
C GLN A 123 -5.93 -13.65 17.40
N GLN A 124 -6.92 -14.01 16.59
CA GLN A 124 -8.18 -14.52 17.10
C GLN A 124 -8.05 -15.97 17.59
N VAL A 125 -7.31 -16.82 16.87
CA VAL A 125 -7.00 -18.18 17.35
C VAL A 125 -6.31 -18.16 18.72
N THR A 126 -5.34 -17.26 18.92
CA THR A 126 -4.63 -17.11 20.19
C THR A 126 -5.56 -16.59 21.30
N ASN A 127 -6.45 -15.64 21.01
CA ASN A 127 -7.39 -15.09 22.00
C ASN A 127 -8.38 -16.13 22.56
N TYR A 128 -8.78 -17.12 21.76
CA TYR A 128 -9.72 -18.16 22.17
C TYR A 128 -9.04 -19.41 22.77
N ASN A 129 -7.71 -19.42 22.86
CA ASN A 129 -6.92 -20.55 23.36
C ASN A 129 -7.37 -21.91 22.74
N ALA A 130 -7.50 -21.93 21.41
CA ALA A 130 -8.09 -23.04 20.68
C ALA A 130 -7.31 -24.35 20.84
N SER A 131 -8.00 -25.48 20.99
CA SER A 131 -7.39 -26.82 20.98
C SER A 131 -7.21 -27.36 19.56
N TRP A 132 -8.12 -27.00 18.66
CA TRP A 132 -8.08 -27.28 17.23
C TRP A 132 -8.33 -26.04 16.41
N VAL A 133 -7.57 -25.90 15.32
CA VAL A 133 -7.82 -24.92 14.26
C VAL A 133 -8.01 -25.65 12.94
N ILE A 134 -9.19 -25.50 12.36
CA ILE A 134 -9.53 -26.02 11.04
C ILE A 134 -9.44 -24.87 10.06
N LEU A 135 -8.41 -24.89 9.21
CA LEU A 135 -8.18 -23.85 8.22
C LEU A 135 -8.96 -24.16 6.94
N ASP A 136 -9.71 -23.18 6.44
CA ASP A 136 -10.34 -23.28 5.14
C ASP A 136 -9.32 -23.46 4.00
N ARG A 137 -9.74 -24.10 2.90
CA ARG A 137 -8.88 -24.38 1.74
C ARG A 137 -8.26 -23.12 1.13
N HIS A 138 -8.90 -21.96 1.25
CA HIS A 138 -8.36 -20.70 0.73
C HIS A 138 -7.23 -20.13 1.60
N LEU A 139 -7.13 -20.54 2.87
CA LEU A 139 -6.01 -20.20 3.76
C LEU A 139 -4.78 -21.08 3.51
N ARG A 140 -4.87 -22.06 2.57
CA ARG A 140 -3.77 -22.99 2.23
C ARG A 140 -2.48 -22.26 1.81
N GLN A 141 -2.60 -21.06 1.23
CA GLN A 141 -1.46 -20.26 0.74
C GLN A 141 -0.51 -19.82 1.86
N ASP A 142 -1.03 -19.57 3.07
CA ASP A 142 -0.25 -19.14 4.25
C ASP A 142 0.02 -20.30 5.24
N MET A 143 -0.14 -21.57 4.84
CA MET A 143 -0.03 -22.72 5.75
C MET A 143 1.31 -22.83 6.49
N ARG A 144 2.41 -22.47 5.83
CA ARG A 144 3.74 -22.45 6.49
C ARG A 144 3.78 -21.46 7.66
N PHE A 145 3.07 -20.33 7.54
CA PHE A 145 2.98 -19.33 8.60
C PHE A 145 2.15 -19.86 9.77
N TYR A 146 0.94 -20.36 9.51
CA TYR A 146 0.07 -20.90 10.57
C TYR A 146 0.71 -22.10 11.29
N ARG A 147 1.38 -22.99 10.55
CA ARG A 147 2.13 -24.12 11.11
C ARG A 147 3.15 -23.68 12.15
N ASN A 148 3.84 -22.57 11.91
CA ASN A 148 4.93 -22.14 12.78
C ASN A 148 4.47 -21.29 13.95
N LYS A 149 3.25 -20.71 13.88
CA LYS A 149 2.75 -19.73 14.85
C LYS A 149 1.56 -20.22 15.68
N ILE A 150 0.77 -21.17 15.20
CA ILE A 150 -0.33 -21.79 15.96
C ILE A 150 0.23 -22.97 16.74
N SER A 151 0.11 -22.91 18.07
CA SER A 151 0.64 -23.90 19.02
C SER A 151 -0.24 -25.13 19.21
N CYS A 152 -1.49 -25.10 18.73
CA CYS A 152 -2.46 -26.19 18.88
C CYS A 152 -2.57 -27.10 17.65
N LYS A 153 -3.53 -28.04 17.68
CA LYS A 153 -3.75 -29.01 16.60
C LYS A 153 -4.33 -28.30 15.37
N ILE A 154 -3.90 -28.71 14.18
CA ILE A 154 -4.28 -28.06 12.92
C ILE A 154 -4.83 -29.10 11.96
N ALA A 155 -6.02 -28.82 11.42
CA ALA A 155 -6.61 -29.54 10.30
C ALA A 155 -6.84 -28.59 9.12
N LEU A 156 -6.90 -29.14 7.92
CA LEU A 156 -7.09 -28.38 6.67
C LEU A 156 -8.28 -28.94 5.90
N VAL A 157 -9.13 -28.05 5.40
CA VAL A 157 -10.22 -28.40 4.49
C VAL A 157 -9.65 -28.65 3.09
N LYS A 158 -9.98 -29.81 2.51
CA LYS A 158 -9.64 -30.20 1.14
C LYS A 158 -10.64 -29.62 0.13
N ASP A 159 -10.34 -29.81 -1.15
CA ASP A 159 -11.15 -29.23 -2.23
C ASP A 159 -12.52 -29.92 -2.34
N ASP A 160 -12.62 -31.18 -1.89
CA ASP A 160 -13.84 -31.97 -1.71
C ASP A 160 -14.59 -31.68 -0.39
N LEU A 161 -14.16 -30.66 0.37
CA LEU A 161 -14.68 -30.28 1.69
C LEU A 161 -14.43 -31.29 2.81
N SER A 162 -13.66 -32.36 2.57
CA SER A 162 -13.20 -33.24 3.64
C SER A 162 -12.12 -32.58 4.50
N VAL A 163 -12.04 -32.97 5.77
CA VAL A 163 -11.06 -32.42 6.72
C VAL A 163 -9.89 -33.38 6.87
N ASP A 164 -8.68 -32.89 6.64
CA ASP A 164 -7.45 -33.67 6.78
C ASP A 164 -6.65 -33.20 7.99
N ILE A 165 -6.28 -34.13 8.88
CA ILE A 165 -5.51 -33.83 10.08
C ILE A 165 -4.06 -33.65 9.66
N TRP A 166 -3.57 -32.42 9.83
CA TRP A 166 -2.26 -32.06 9.35
C TRP A 166 -1.23 -31.94 10.48
N ARG A 167 -1.69 -31.60 11.70
CA ARG A 167 -0.92 -31.69 12.95
C ARG A 167 -1.83 -32.08 14.12
N SER A 168 -1.47 -33.15 14.81
CA SER A 168 -2.21 -33.69 15.96
C SER A 168 -1.56 -33.42 17.34
N HIS A 169 -0.46 -32.67 17.41
CA HIS A 169 0.32 -32.42 18.64
C HIS A 169 0.49 -30.91 18.93
N HIS A 170 0.62 -30.54 20.20
CA HIS A 170 0.92 -29.18 20.64
C HIS A 170 2.42 -28.85 20.54
N ILE A 171 2.75 -27.57 20.33
CA ILE A 171 4.13 -27.05 20.35
C ILE A 171 4.29 -26.13 21.55
N HIS A 172 5.39 -26.28 22.33
CA HIS A 172 5.72 -25.40 23.45
C HIS A 172 6.08 -23.98 22.98
N GLU A 173 5.61 -22.98 23.71
CA GLU A 173 5.62 -21.54 23.39
C GLU A 173 6.91 -21.05 22.71
N THR A 174 6.74 -20.39 21.56
CA THR A 174 7.72 -19.45 21.01
C THR A 174 7.30 -18.04 21.38
N ASP A 175 8.24 -17.25 21.93
CA ASP A 175 8.08 -15.84 22.34
C ASP A 175 6.95 -15.10 21.62
N VAL A 176 5.89 -14.80 22.37
CA VAL A 176 4.83 -13.89 21.95
C VAL A 176 5.37 -12.47 22.08
N THR A 177 6.18 -12.04 21.11
CA THR A 177 6.51 -10.61 20.95
C THR A 177 5.21 -9.82 20.80
N GLU A 178 5.01 -8.81 21.65
CA GLU A 178 3.85 -7.90 21.64
C GLU A 178 3.47 -7.51 20.20
N GLN A 179 2.32 -8.00 19.77
CA GLN A 179 1.83 -7.78 18.41
C GLN A 179 1.16 -6.41 18.34
N LYS A 180 1.66 -5.57 17.43
CA LYS A 180 1.09 -4.26 17.11
C LYS A 180 -0.39 -4.43 16.76
N LEU A 181 -1.27 -3.74 17.51
CA LEU A 181 -2.72 -3.81 17.34
C LEU A 181 -3.13 -3.59 15.88
N ILE A 182 -3.94 -4.52 15.38
CA ILE A 182 -4.64 -4.41 14.10
C ILE A 182 -5.97 -3.72 14.42
N TYR A 183 -6.31 -2.67 13.67
CA TYR A 183 -7.69 -2.20 13.66
C TYR A 183 -8.58 -3.36 13.20
N SER A 184 -9.26 -4.00 14.16
CA SER A 184 -10.14 -5.14 13.92
C SER A 184 -11.54 -4.75 14.30
N LEU A 185 -12.42 -4.73 13.31
CA LEU A 185 -13.84 -4.51 13.54
C LEU A 185 -14.53 -5.86 13.52
N SER A 186 -15.11 -6.29 14.64
CA SER A 186 -15.69 -7.63 14.75
C SER A 186 -17.13 -7.62 15.23
N LYS A 187 -17.94 -8.52 14.67
CA LYS A 187 -19.26 -8.88 15.19
C LYS A 187 -19.25 -10.35 15.58
N CYS A 188 -19.60 -10.64 16.83
CA CYS A 188 -19.83 -12.00 17.32
C CYS A 188 -21.33 -12.23 17.47
N VAL A 189 -21.80 -13.42 17.11
CA VAL A 189 -23.20 -13.80 17.22
C VAL A 189 -23.28 -15.22 17.80
N SER A 190 -23.94 -15.36 18.95
CA SER A 190 -24.27 -16.66 19.52
C SER A 190 -25.50 -17.25 18.82
N LEU A 191 -25.51 -18.56 18.62
CA LEU A 191 -26.66 -19.28 18.06
C LEU A 191 -27.64 -19.75 19.14
N SER A 192 -27.30 -19.63 20.42
CA SER A 192 -28.14 -19.98 21.57
C SER A 192 -29.28 -18.99 21.87
N ASP A 193 -29.19 -17.77 21.36
CA ASP A 193 -30.06 -16.65 21.76
C ASP A 193 -31.15 -16.46 20.70
N SER A 194 -32.23 -17.26 20.79
CA SER A 194 -33.35 -17.19 19.85
C SER A 194 -34.67 -16.66 20.44
N HIS A 195 -34.67 -16.13 21.68
CA HIS A 195 -35.88 -15.51 22.25
C HIS A 195 -35.60 -14.25 23.07
N SER A 196 -35.41 -13.12 22.38
CA SER A 196 -35.79 -11.79 22.86
C SER A 196 -35.86 -10.81 21.68
N ILE A 197 -37.09 -10.44 21.31
CA ILE A 197 -37.35 -9.23 20.52
C ILE A 197 -37.29 -8.08 21.52
N GLY A 198 -36.12 -7.45 21.63
CA GLY A 198 -35.86 -6.27 22.42
C GLY A 198 -34.52 -5.70 21.98
N ASP A 199 -34.46 -4.39 21.73
CA ASP A 199 -33.27 -3.68 21.30
C ASP A 199 -32.11 -3.89 22.29
N GLU A 200 -31.28 -4.91 22.05
CA GLU A 200 -30.01 -5.09 22.75
C GLU A 200 -28.88 -4.72 21.80
N GLU A 201 -28.33 -3.52 22.00
CA GLU A 201 -27.08 -3.06 21.41
C GLU A 201 -25.92 -3.99 21.83
N GLN A 202 -25.73 -5.09 21.09
CA GLN A 202 -24.52 -5.90 21.23
C GLN A 202 -23.34 -5.16 20.61
N SER A 203 -22.57 -4.55 21.52
CA SER A 203 -21.39 -3.70 21.29
C SER A 203 -20.48 -4.13 20.14
N VAL A 204 -20.24 -3.19 19.24
CA VAL A 204 -19.10 -3.23 18.31
C VAL A 204 -17.85 -2.92 19.13
N ILE A 205 -16.96 -3.89 19.32
CA ILE A 205 -15.69 -3.64 20.00
C ILE A 205 -14.83 -2.77 19.08
N PHE A 206 -14.63 -1.52 19.47
CA PHE A 206 -13.81 -0.54 18.77
C PHE A 206 -12.47 -0.40 19.49
N CYS A 207 -11.41 -1.06 18.98
CA CYS A 207 -10.06 -0.77 19.47
C CYS A 207 -9.48 0.39 18.67
N LYS A 208 -9.59 1.61 19.22
CA LYS A 208 -8.73 2.75 18.88
C LYS A 208 -7.76 2.97 20.03
N SER A 209 -6.46 3.07 19.76
CA SER A 209 -5.51 3.66 20.71
C SER A 209 -4.71 4.76 20.02
N TYR A 210 -4.77 5.97 20.61
CA TYR A 210 -3.79 7.03 20.42
C TYR A 210 -2.92 7.11 21.69
N PRO A 211 -1.66 7.59 21.63
CA PRO A 211 -0.90 7.89 22.84
C PRO A 211 -1.56 9.04 23.60
N LEU A 212 -1.64 8.96 24.93
CA LEU A 212 -2.07 10.07 25.79
C LEU A 212 -1.16 11.28 25.55
N SER A 213 -1.69 12.35 24.96
CA SER A 213 -1.21 13.70 25.24
C SER A 213 -1.74 14.11 26.61
N ILE A 214 -0.82 14.34 27.55
CA ILE A 214 -1.11 15.03 28.81
C ILE A 214 -1.70 16.40 28.45
N ALA A 215 -2.97 16.60 28.78
CA ALA A 215 -3.59 17.90 28.81
C ALA A 215 -2.87 18.75 29.86
N SER A 216 -2.50 19.97 29.51
CA SER A 216 -2.45 21.04 30.49
C SER A 216 -3.29 22.20 29.98
N ASP A 217 -4.29 22.51 30.80
CA ASP A 217 -5.32 23.51 30.63
C ASP A 217 -4.73 24.90 30.38
N THR A 218 -5.42 25.67 29.53
CA THR A 218 -5.34 27.13 29.54
C THR A 218 -6.72 27.72 29.75
N SER A 219 -7.03 28.13 30.98
CA SER A 219 -7.54 29.49 31.26
C SER A 219 -7.63 29.75 32.76
N ASN A 220 -6.79 30.67 33.24
CA ASN A 220 -6.92 31.36 34.52
C ASN A 220 -8.12 32.32 34.48
N MET A 221 -8.85 32.41 35.60
CA MET A 221 -9.30 33.70 36.13
C MET A 221 -8.35 34.11 37.28
N SER A 222 -7.55 35.14 37.00
CA SER A 222 -7.11 36.23 37.89
C SER A 222 -7.02 36.00 39.41
N LYS A 223 -5.82 36.20 40.00
CA LYS A 223 -5.43 37.37 40.82
C LYS A 223 -4.07 37.14 41.53
N SER A 224 -3.29 38.23 41.59
CA SER A 224 -2.23 38.58 42.57
C SER A 224 -1.04 37.62 42.75
N SER A 225 0.21 38.00 42.97
CA SER A 225 0.93 39.29 43.05
C SER A 225 2.40 38.95 43.36
N MET A 226 3.32 39.75 42.82
CA MET A 226 4.64 40.09 43.37
C MET A 226 5.77 39.04 43.53
N LYS A 227 6.84 39.34 42.75
CA LYS A 227 8.22 39.67 43.19
C LYS A 227 9.31 38.59 43.26
N HIS A 228 10.41 38.94 42.55
CA HIS A 228 11.84 38.67 42.79
C HIS A 228 12.31 37.19 42.72
N SER A 229 13.50 36.81 42.27
CA SER A 229 14.68 37.43 41.65
C SER A 229 15.73 36.31 41.46
N ASN A 230 16.66 36.52 40.52
CA ASN A 230 18.04 35.99 40.47
C ASN A 230 18.33 34.49 40.18
N ALA A 231 19.02 34.32 39.05
CA ALA A 231 20.34 33.69 38.86
C ALA A 231 20.72 32.42 39.66
N ASN A 232 21.10 31.34 38.94
CA ASN A 232 22.51 30.94 38.85
C ASN A 232 22.76 29.76 37.90
N LYS A 233 23.92 29.83 37.24
CA LYS A 233 24.64 28.76 36.51
C LYS A 233 25.12 27.67 37.47
N LEU A 234 25.09 26.41 37.00
CA LEU A 234 26.09 25.31 37.04
C LEU A 234 25.28 24.02 36.83
N GLY A 235 25.55 23.15 35.86
CA GLY A 235 26.85 22.54 35.61
C GLY A 235 26.85 21.14 36.25
N GLU A 236 26.47 20.16 35.44
CA GLU A 236 26.80 18.72 35.50
C GLU A 236 26.34 17.88 36.70
N HIS A 237 25.54 16.87 36.37
CA HIS A 237 25.60 15.45 36.77
C HIS A 237 24.20 14.89 37.05
N ILE A 238 23.67 14.12 36.10
CA ILE A 238 22.57 13.19 36.37
C ILE A 238 23.12 11.78 36.21
N SER A 239 23.26 11.11 37.35
CA SER A 239 23.44 9.68 37.49
C SER A 239 22.12 8.95 37.24
N SER A 240 22.25 7.88 36.46
CA SER A 240 21.35 6.75 36.25
C SER A 240 20.76 6.16 37.54
N ILE A 241 19.47 5.82 37.52
CA ILE A 241 18.90 4.49 37.80
C ILE A 241 17.50 4.42 37.17
N ASP A 242 17.34 3.38 36.36
CA ASP A 242 16.17 2.59 35.94
C ASP A 242 14.75 3.11 36.11
N PHE A 243 14.00 3.07 35.00
CA PHE A 243 12.86 2.15 34.82
C PHE A 243 12.53 2.02 33.32
N GLY A 244 12.46 0.77 32.84
CA GLY A 244 11.38 0.29 31.97
C GLY A 244 11.23 0.86 30.55
N SER A 245 11.88 0.16 29.60
CA SER A 245 11.39 -0.29 28.29
C SER A 245 10.47 0.57 27.39
N SER A 246 10.93 0.63 26.14
CA SER A 246 10.21 0.42 24.86
C SER A 246 9.97 1.64 23.95
N SER A 247 9.88 1.33 22.64
CA SER A 247 9.71 2.17 21.44
C SER A 247 10.99 2.39 20.63
N GLY A 248 11.08 2.08 19.33
CA GLY A 248 10.06 1.66 18.38
C GLY A 248 10.50 2.09 16.98
N ARG A 249 11.40 1.31 16.35
CA ARG A 249 11.80 1.44 14.95
C ARG A 249 11.09 0.36 14.14
N SER A 250 10.25 0.81 13.21
CA SER A 250 10.02 0.31 11.84
C SER A 250 10.82 -0.94 11.43
N ILE A 251 10.23 -2.03 10.93
CA ILE A 251 9.98 -2.34 9.50
C ILE A 251 9.69 -3.86 9.41
N GLN A 252 8.81 -4.28 8.49
CA GLN A 252 9.03 -5.29 7.41
C GLN A 252 10.12 -6.38 7.70
N VAL A 253 10.04 -7.65 7.30
CA VAL A 253 9.95 -8.16 5.92
C VAL A 253 9.92 -9.71 5.98
N GLU A 254 9.30 -10.31 4.95
CA GLU A 254 9.75 -11.50 4.18
C GLU A 254 9.90 -12.91 4.76
N TYR A 255 9.25 -13.82 4.03
CA TYR A 255 9.75 -15.15 3.71
C TYR A 255 11.12 -15.05 3.02
N LYS A 256 12.11 -15.79 3.55
CA LYS A 256 13.35 -16.13 2.84
C LYS A 256 13.30 -17.57 2.36
N HIS A 257 13.91 -17.81 1.21
CA HIS A 257 14.88 -18.91 1.02
C HIS A 257 15.68 -18.64 -0.28
N PRO A 258 16.92 -19.14 -0.42
CA PRO A 258 18.03 -18.95 0.50
C PRO A 258 19.35 -18.66 -0.26
N ILE A 259 20.18 -17.74 0.23
CA ILE A 259 21.63 -17.77 0.00
C ILE A 259 22.29 -17.41 1.33
N ASN A 260 23.25 -18.24 1.74
CA ASN A 260 24.00 -18.16 2.99
C ASN A 260 24.55 -16.74 3.26
N SER A 261 24.31 -16.24 4.46
CA SER A 261 25.14 -15.19 5.08
C SER A 261 25.46 -15.62 6.49
N GLN A 262 26.63 -16.23 6.65
CA GLN A 262 27.34 -16.20 7.91
C GLN A 262 27.58 -14.73 8.32
N ILE A 263 27.58 -14.54 9.63
CA ILE A 263 28.41 -13.57 10.38
C ILE A 263 27.81 -12.19 10.72
N LEU A 264 27.48 -12.15 12.02
CA LEU A 264 27.69 -11.11 13.03
C LEU A 264 26.69 -9.96 13.20
N GLN A 265 25.95 -10.07 14.32
CA GLN A 265 25.89 -8.99 15.30
C GLN A 265 27.31 -8.47 15.59
N LYS A 266 27.54 -7.18 15.41
CA LYS A 266 28.41 -6.41 16.30
C LYS A 266 27.92 -4.98 16.35
N GLN A 267 27.52 -4.56 17.54
CA GLN A 267 27.64 -3.17 17.96
C GLN A 267 29.05 -2.69 17.63
N ASN A 268 29.19 -1.53 17.01
CA ASN A 268 30.28 -0.61 17.33
C ASN A 268 29.98 0.79 16.83
N ARG A 269 30.18 1.74 17.74
CA ARG A 269 30.38 3.17 17.52
C ARG A 269 31.41 3.40 16.42
N TYR A 270 31.14 4.31 15.49
CA TYR A 270 32.08 5.23 14.82
C TYR A 270 31.18 6.34 14.24
N ASP A 271 31.08 7.50 14.88
CA ASP A 271 31.94 8.69 14.69
C ASP A 271 31.87 9.30 13.28
N PHE A 272 31.84 10.63 13.26
CA PHE A 272 31.83 11.51 12.09
C PHE A 272 32.86 11.11 11.00
N LEU A 273 32.39 11.07 9.74
CA LEU A 273 33.00 11.26 8.38
C LEU A 273 34.51 10.92 8.14
N PRO A 274 34.89 10.41 6.93
CA PRO A 274 35.18 11.31 5.80
C PRO A 274 34.74 10.78 4.41
N ASN A 275 34.58 11.71 3.45
CA ASN A 275 34.39 11.52 2.00
C ASN A 275 35.10 10.29 1.37
N SER A 276 34.41 9.54 0.50
CA SER A 276 34.98 9.00 -0.76
C SER A 276 33.90 8.43 -1.71
N SER A 277 34.05 8.81 -2.99
CA SER A 277 33.47 8.33 -4.27
C SER A 277 32.91 6.90 -4.24
N GLU A 278 31.66 6.60 -4.65
CA GLU A 278 31.18 6.56 -6.04
C GLU A 278 29.64 6.49 -6.06
N THR A 279 28.95 7.59 -5.79
CA THR A 279 27.52 7.68 -6.16
C THR A 279 27.43 7.77 -7.69
N PRO A 280 26.54 6.98 -8.35
CA PRO A 280 26.36 7.05 -9.79
C PRO A 280 26.06 8.48 -10.22
N ILE A 281 26.85 8.99 -11.16
CA ILE A 281 26.64 10.32 -11.73
C ILE A 281 25.32 10.28 -12.51
N LEU A 282 24.37 11.13 -12.11
CA LEU A 282 23.13 11.35 -12.86
C LEU A 282 23.42 12.17 -14.13
N CYS A 283 24.26 13.19 -13.96
CA CYS A 283 24.58 14.14 -15.00
C CYS A 283 26.04 14.60 -14.86
N ALA A 284 26.87 14.28 -15.84
CA ALA A 284 28.25 14.73 -15.93
C ALA A 284 28.32 16.24 -16.15
N GLY A 285 27.41 16.81 -16.96
CA GLY A 285 27.39 18.24 -17.26
C GLY A 285 27.23 19.18 -16.05
N CYS A 286 26.54 18.76 -14.99
CA CYS A 286 26.42 19.57 -13.76
C CYS A 286 26.89 18.84 -12.48
N GLY A 287 27.50 17.67 -12.62
CA GLY A 287 28.01 16.87 -11.50
C GLY A 287 26.93 16.33 -10.54
N THR A 288 25.65 16.40 -10.92
CA THR A 288 24.57 15.88 -10.06
C THR A 288 24.69 14.36 -9.94
N GLN A 289 24.56 13.87 -8.72
CA GLN A 289 24.64 12.45 -8.39
C GLN A 289 23.23 11.90 -8.10
N THR A 290 22.99 10.64 -8.44
CA THR A 290 21.75 9.94 -8.07
C THR A 290 22.03 8.95 -6.94
N ALA A 291 21.20 9.00 -5.90
CA ALA A 291 21.20 8.01 -4.83
C ALA A 291 20.42 6.75 -5.23
N LEU A 292 20.88 6.00 -6.24
CA LEU A 292 20.18 4.79 -6.75
C LEU A 292 20.01 3.68 -5.69
N TYR A 293 20.73 3.77 -4.58
CA TYR A 293 20.78 2.75 -3.52
C TYR A 293 19.80 2.97 -2.37
N THR A 294 18.94 4.00 -2.43
CA THR A 294 17.93 4.22 -1.39
C THR A 294 16.83 3.17 -1.54
N ASN A 295 16.86 2.12 -0.72
CA ASN A 295 15.90 1.00 -0.86
C ASN A 295 14.47 1.34 -0.39
N GLU A 296 14.28 2.39 0.39
CA GLU A 296 12.98 2.77 0.96
C GLU A 296 12.63 4.23 0.64
N LEU A 297 11.36 4.48 0.27
CA LEU A 297 10.84 5.84 0.12
C LEU A 297 10.87 6.58 1.47
N LYS A 298 11.51 7.75 1.51
CA LYS A 298 11.58 8.55 2.73
C LYS A 298 10.27 9.30 2.98
N ARG A 299 9.78 9.27 4.22
CA ARG A 299 8.72 10.19 4.66
C ARG A 299 9.36 11.52 5.06
N PHE A 300 9.17 12.55 4.25
CA PHE A 300 9.65 13.90 4.52
C PHE A 300 8.66 14.65 5.42
N SER A 301 9.18 15.52 6.27
CA SER A 301 8.35 16.50 6.97
C SER A 301 8.05 17.68 6.05
N TYR A 302 6.89 18.32 6.24
CA TYR A 302 6.55 19.53 5.47
C TYR A 302 7.60 20.63 5.65
N SER A 303 8.06 20.87 6.88
CA SER A 303 9.07 21.89 7.19
C SER A 303 10.40 21.62 6.48
N GLU A 304 10.79 20.37 6.31
CA GLU A 304 12.00 20.00 5.57
C GLU A 304 11.88 20.39 4.09
N ILE A 305 10.75 20.08 3.46
CA ILE A 305 10.49 20.44 2.06
C ILE A 305 10.35 21.97 1.92
N GLN A 306 9.62 22.61 2.83
CA GLN A 306 9.41 24.05 2.85
C GLN A 306 10.76 24.80 2.93
N LEU A 307 11.66 24.38 3.82
CA LEU A 307 13.01 24.95 3.89
C LEU A 307 13.80 24.68 2.61
N ALA A 308 13.73 23.45 2.08
CA ALA A 308 14.46 23.07 0.87
C ALA A 308 14.01 23.86 -0.37
N THR A 309 12.74 24.24 -0.46
CA THR A 309 12.16 25.00 -1.59
C THR A 309 12.15 26.52 -1.36
N ASN A 310 12.78 27.00 -0.27
CA ASN A 310 12.71 28.40 0.15
C ASN A 310 11.27 28.91 0.26
N ASP A 311 10.49 28.24 1.10
CA ASP A 311 9.06 28.46 1.32
C ASP A 311 8.21 28.40 0.03
N PHE A 312 8.52 27.42 -0.83
CA PHE A 312 7.87 27.28 -2.14
C PHE A 312 7.92 28.58 -2.97
N SER A 313 9.07 29.28 -2.93
CA SER A 313 9.27 30.53 -3.67
C SER A 313 8.96 30.35 -5.17
N LYS A 314 8.38 31.40 -5.76
CA LYS A 314 8.15 31.48 -7.21
C LYS A 314 9.44 31.36 -8.02
N ASP A 315 10.58 31.77 -7.48
CA ASP A 315 11.89 31.64 -8.14
C ASP A 315 12.31 30.18 -8.30
N ASN A 316 11.77 29.29 -7.46
CA ASN A 316 11.99 27.85 -7.51
C ASN A 316 10.90 27.12 -8.31
N LEU A 317 9.90 27.80 -8.84
CA LEU A 317 8.83 27.15 -9.61
C LEU A 317 9.38 26.60 -10.94
N LEU A 318 9.32 25.28 -11.09
CA LEU A 318 9.75 24.57 -12.30
C LEU A 318 8.63 24.42 -13.32
N GLY A 319 7.38 24.33 -12.85
CA GLY A 319 6.22 24.19 -13.71
C GLY A 319 4.91 24.11 -12.93
N GLU A 320 3.81 24.34 -13.64
CA GLU A 320 2.44 24.23 -13.15
C GLU A 320 1.60 23.37 -14.11
N GLY A 321 0.73 22.52 -13.58
CA GLY A 321 -0.14 21.66 -14.39
C GLY A 321 -1.40 21.20 -13.64
N GLY A 322 -2.09 20.21 -14.21
CA GLY A 322 -3.36 19.69 -13.68
C GLY A 322 -3.25 19.09 -12.26
N TYR A 323 -2.09 18.51 -11.93
CA TYR A 323 -1.81 17.98 -10.59
C TYR A 323 -1.54 19.11 -9.56
N GLY A 324 -0.88 20.19 -9.98
CA GLY A 324 -0.49 21.31 -9.13
C GLY A 324 0.81 21.98 -9.56
N HIS A 325 1.70 22.25 -8.61
CA HIS A 325 2.94 23.01 -8.81
C HIS A 325 4.16 22.13 -8.55
N VAL A 326 5.25 22.35 -9.28
CA VAL A 326 6.53 21.66 -9.07
C VAL A 326 7.59 22.68 -8.70
N TYR A 327 8.24 22.50 -7.55
CA TYR A 327 9.28 23.41 -7.07
C TYR A 327 10.65 22.71 -7.03
N LYS A 328 11.69 23.42 -7.44
CA LYS A 328 13.08 23.03 -7.19
C LYS A 328 13.40 23.24 -5.72
N GLY A 329 14.19 22.34 -5.15
CA GLY A 329 14.72 22.53 -3.81
C GLY A 329 16.08 21.88 -3.61
N MET A 330 16.69 22.18 -2.46
CA MET A 330 17.92 21.56 -2.01
C MET A 330 17.75 21.11 -0.56
N LEU A 331 17.85 19.80 -0.32
CA LEU A 331 17.81 19.23 1.02
C LEU A 331 19.09 19.59 1.81
N LYS A 332 19.04 19.41 3.13
CA LYS A 332 20.16 19.76 4.03
C LYS A 332 21.45 18.98 3.75
N ASP A 333 21.32 17.79 3.17
CA ASP A 333 22.42 16.93 2.73
C ASP A 333 22.99 17.33 1.35
N GLY A 334 22.46 18.39 0.73
CA GLY A 334 22.86 18.87 -0.59
C GLY A 334 22.12 18.21 -1.75
N GLN A 335 21.26 17.21 -1.50
CA GLN A 335 20.48 16.56 -2.55
C GLN A 335 19.50 17.55 -3.20
N GLN A 336 19.63 17.74 -4.51
CA GLN A 336 18.67 18.52 -5.29
C GLN A 336 17.40 17.72 -5.51
N ILE A 337 16.25 18.37 -5.32
CA ILE A 337 14.93 17.75 -5.41
C ILE A 337 13.98 18.53 -6.30
N ALA A 338 12.97 17.83 -6.82
CA ALA A 338 11.75 18.42 -7.37
C ALA A 338 10.56 18.03 -6.46
N ALA A 339 9.93 19.03 -5.85
CA ALA A 339 8.77 18.86 -4.98
C ALA A 339 7.48 19.14 -5.77
N LYS A 340 6.73 18.08 -6.09
CA LYS A 340 5.44 18.14 -6.81
C LYS A 340 4.30 18.25 -5.78
N VAL A 341 3.77 19.46 -5.61
CA VAL A 341 2.74 19.82 -4.63
C VAL A 341 1.36 19.74 -5.27
N ARG A 342 0.46 18.97 -4.67
CA ARG A 342 -0.92 18.80 -5.15
C ARG A 342 -1.78 20.05 -4.89
N LYS A 343 -2.67 20.40 -5.82
CA LYS A 343 -3.77 21.35 -5.56
C LYS A 343 -4.85 20.70 -4.66
N GLU A 344 -5.34 21.45 -3.66
CA GLU A 344 -6.24 20.95 -2.61
C GLU A 344 -7.58 20.42 -3.17
N GLU A 345 -8.09 21.08 -4.22
CA GLU A 345 -9.42 20.89 -4.81
C GLU A 345 -9.56 19.68 -5.76
N SER A 346 -8.47 18.99 -6.10
CA SER A 346 -8.53 17.89 -7.09
C SER A 346 -8.76 16.52 -6.42
N ARG A 347 -9.95 15.94 -6.62
CA ARG A 347 -10.20 14.50 -6.33
C ARG A 347 -9.28 13.61 -7.17
N GLN A 348 -8.99 14.03 -8.40
CA GLN A 348 -8.09 13.36 -9.33
C GLN A 348 -6.63 13.32 -8.83
N GLY A 349 -6.12 14.43 -8.28
CA GLY A 349 -4.73 14.48 -7.82
C GLY A 349 -4.44 13.54 -6.63
N PHE A 350 -5.46 13.16 -5.84
CA PHE A 350 -5.27 12.18 -4.76
C PHE A 350 -5.08 10.76 -5.27
N SER A 351 -5.87 10.34 -6.26
CA SER A 351 -5.68 9.04 -6.92
C SER A 351 -4.35 8.99 -7.67
N GLU A 352 -3.95 10.09 -8.29
CA GLU A 352 -2.65 10.20 -8.99
C GLU A 352 -1.49 10.09 -8.01
N PHE A 353 -1.54 10.83 -6.89
CA PHE A 353 -0.51 10.79 -5.85
C PHE A 353 -0.23 9.36 -5.37
N THR A 354 -1.27 8.59 -5.07
CA THR A 354 -1.04 7.25 -4.51
C THR A 354 -0.73 6.20 -5.56
N SER A 355 -1.27 6.34 -6.77
CA SER A 355 -0.84 5.51 -7.89
C SER A 355 0.67 5.69 -8.09
N GLU A 356 1.14 6.94 -8.03
CA GLU A 356 2.55 7.28 -8.19
C GLU A 356 3.44 6.73 -7.06
N VAL A 357 3.04 6.88 -5.78
CA VAL A 357 3.76 6.25 -4.65
C VAL A 357 3.81 4.72 -4.77
N TYR A 358 2.69 4.09 -5.15
CA TYR A 358 2.59 2.63 -5.20
C TYR A 358 3.37 2.04 -6.38
N VAL A 359 3.31 2.68 -7.55
CA VAL A 359 3.98 2.23 -8.78
C VAL A 359 5.49 2.47 -8.71
N LEU A 360 5.92 3.68 -8.33
CA LEU A 360 7.33 4.04 -8.33
C LEU A 360 8.15 3.38 -7.22
N ASN A 361 7.51 2.88 -6.16
CA ASN A 361 8.20 2.08 -5.16
C ASN A 361 8.88 0.82 -5.75
N PHE A 362 8.42 0.35 -6.92
CA PHE A 362 8.95 -0.84 -7.59
C PHE A 362 9.63 -0.54 -8.93
N ALA A 363 9.69 0.72 -9.35
CA ALA A 363 10.24 1.12 -10.64
C ALA A 363 11.51 1.97 -10.46
N ARG A 364 12.67 1.32 -10.38
CA ARG A 364 14.00 1.97 -10.33
C ARG A 364 14.81 1.60 -11.56
N HIS A 365 15.09 2.60 -12.40
CA HIS A 365 15.86 2.41 -13.63
C HIS A 365 16.53 3.74 -14.01
N LYS A 366 17.68 3.68 -14.68
CA LYS A 366 18.46 4.86 -15.12
C LYS A 366 17.78 5.77 -16.16
N ASN A 367 16.58 5.39 -16.62
CA ASN A 367 15.76 6.16 -17.54
C ASN A 367 14.36 6.42 -16.94
N ILE A 368 14.22 6.37 -15.62
CA ILE A 368 12.99 6.67 -14.87
C ILE A 368 13.38 7.62 -13.74
N VAL A 369 12.63 8.71 -13.59
CA VAL A 369 12.82 9.68 -12.51
C VAL A 369 12.55 9.00 -11.18
N MET A 370 13.55 9.00 -10.30
CA MET A 370 13.46 8.37 -8.99
C MET A 370 12.59 9.19 -8.04
N LEU A 371 11.53 8.57 -7.52
CA LEU A 371 10.82 9.05 -6.36
C LEU A 371 11.68 8.83 -5.12
N LEU A 372 12.12 9.92 -4.47
CA LEU A 372 12.90 9.88 -3.23
C LEU A 372 12.01 9.66 -2.02
N GLY A 373 10.77 10.16 -2.09
CA GLY A 373 9.85 10.06 -0.99
C GLY A 373 8.60 10.92 -1.15
N TYR A 374 7.90 11.10 -0.03
CA TYR A 374 6.64 11.80 0.01
C TYR A 374 6.45 12.53 1.34
N CYS A 375 5.57 13.53 1.35
CA CYS A 375 5.08 14.20 2.55
C CYS A 375 3.56 14.16 2.58
N PHE A 376 3.02 13.73 3.72
CA PHE A 376 1.61 13.82 4.07
C PHE A 376 1.45 14.83 5.20
N LYS A 377 0.80 15.97 4.93
CA LYS A 377 0.38 16.93 5.94
C LYS A 377 -1.04 17.41 5.64
N ASP A 378 -2.01 16.96 6.45
CA ASP A 378 -3.43 17.29 6.33
C ASP A 378 -3.98 17.10 4.90
N ARG A 379 -4.09 18.20 4.13
CA ARG A 379 -4.57 18.22 2.74
C ARG A 379 -3.48 18.50 1.70
N LEU A 380 -2.25 18.72 2.15
CA LEU A 380 -1.07 18.98 1.33
C LEU A 380 -0.28 17.68 1.15
N ASN A 381 -0.44 17.09 -0.04
CA ASN A 381 0.31 15.91 -0.46
C ASN A 381 1.42 16.34 -1.40
N ILE A 382 2.66 15.98 -1.07
CA ILE A 382 3.85 16.38 -1.82
C ILE A 382 4.65 15.12 -2.19
N LEU A 383 4.96 14.98 -3.47
CA LEU A 383 5.89 13.97 -3.96
C LEU A 383 7.27 14.62 -4.14
N VAL A 384 8.32 13.93 -3.69
CA VAL A 384 9.69 14.42 -3.72
C VAL A 384 10.50 13.53 -4.64
N TYR A 385 10.96 14.08 -5.76
CA TYR A 385 11.78 13.39 -6.76
C TYR A 385 13.21 13.89 -6.73
N GLU A 386 14.11 13.12 -7.33
CA GLU A 386 15.37 13.66 -7.79
C GLU A 386 15.15 14.76 -8.83
N TYR A 387 15.95 15.81 -8.77
CA TYR A 387 15.88 16.90 -9.73
C TYR A 387 16.61 16.54 -11.04
N ILE A 388 15.92 16.68 -12.17
CA ILE A 388 16.49 16.49 -13.51
C ILE A 388 16.79 17.84 -14.16
N CYS A 389 18.04 18.02 -14.61
CA CYS A 389 18.66 19.33 -14.75
C CYS A 389 18.50 20.04 -16.11
N ASN A 390 18.01 19.36 -17.16
CA ASN A 390 17.92 19.92 -18.53
C ASN A 390 16.49 19.89 -19.08
N LYS A 391 15.51 20.26 -18.25
CA LYS A 391 14.10 20.46 -18.62
C LYS A 391 13.46 19.21 -19.28
N SER A 392 12.27 19.37 -19.84
CA SER A 392 11.55 18.31 -20.55
C SER A 392 11.94 18.26 -22.02
N LEU A 393 11.75 17.12 -22.67
CA LEU A 393 11.92 16.97 -24.11
C LEU A 393 11.00 17.93 -24.89
N ASP A 394 9.79 18.17 -24.39
CA ASP A 394 8.85 19.15 -24.98
C ASP A 394 9.49 20.54 -25.09
N TRP A 395 10.19 20.98 -24.05
CA TRP A 395 10.88 22.26 -24.05
C TRP A 395 11.92 22.35 -25.17
N HIS A 396 12.69 21.27 -25.39
CA HIS A 396 13.70 21.19 -26.46
C HIS A 396 13.14 21.03 -27.87
N LEU A 397 11.92 20.50 -28.01
CA LEU A 397 11.26 20.33 -29.31
C LEU A 397 10.42 21.54 -29.73
N VAL A 398 9.82 22.24 -28.77
CA VAL A 398 8.71 23.18 -29.02
C VAL A 398 8.99 24.59 -28.50
N ASP A 399 9.35 24.72 -27.23
CA ASP A 399 9.33 26.02 -26.54
C ASP A 399 10.61 26.82 -26.70
N ASN A 400 11.70 26.14 -27.08
CA ASN A 400 13.00 26.76 -27.15
C ASN A 400 13.29 27.41 -28.50
N LYS A 401 12.70 28.61 -28.71
CA LYS A 401 12.89 29.39 -29.95
C LYS A 401 14.34 29.88 -30.17
N ASN A 402 15.19 29.84 -29.15
CA ASN A 402 16.51 30.46 -29.16
C ASN A 402 17.69 29.50 -28.95
N ALA A 403 17.48 28.23 -28.57
CA ALA A 403 18.61 27.30 -28.47
C ALA A 403 18.75 26.41 -29.70
N ALA A 404 19.92 25.78 -29.76
CA ALA A 404 20.26 24.80 -30.77
C ALA A 404 19.19 23.70 -30.80
N VAL A 405 18.67 23.46 -32.01
CA VAL A 405 17.83 22.32 -32.33
C VAL A 405 18.57 21.05 -31.90
N LEU A 406 17.86 20.08 -31.32
CA LEU A 406 18.46 18.79 -30.96
C LEU A 406 19.13 18.15 -32.18
N GLU A 407 20.41 17.86 -32.05
CA GLU A 407 21.20 17.15 -33.06
C GLU A 407 20.72 15.71 -33.21
N TRP A 408 20.88 15.13 -34.40
CA TRP A 408 20.36 13.79 -34.68
C TRP A 408 20.84 12.73 -33.67
N HIS A 409 22.13 12.78 -33.30
CA HIS A 409 22.67 11.84 -32.32
C HIS A 409 22.00 11.97 -30.94
N GLN A 410 21.62 13.18 -30.53
CA GLN A 410 20.91 13.42 -29.26
C GLN A 410 19.51 12.84 -29.34
N ARG A 411 18.80 13.08 -30.44
CA ARG A 411 17.45 12.51 -30.68
C ARG A 411 17.48 10.98 -30.65
N TYR A 412 18.50 10.39 -31.26
CA TYR A 412 18.71 8.94 -31.24
C TYR A 412 18.94 8.39 -29.82
N VAL A 413 19.82 9.03 -29.05
CA VAL A 413 20.08 8.62 -27.65
C VAL A 413 18.82 8.77 -26.78
N ILE A 414 18.06 9.85 -26.97
CA ILE A 414 16.79 10.07 -26.29
C ILE A 414 15.79 8.96 -26.64
N ALA A 415 15.60 8.65 -27.93
CA ALA A 415 14.70 7.58 -28.37
C ALA A 415 15.06 6.23 -27.71
N ILE A 416 16.34 5.86 -27.74
CA ILE A 416 16.82 4.60 -27.17
C ILE A 416 16.66 4.56 -25.64
N GLY A 417 16.98 5.65 -24.95
CA GLY A 417 16.85 5.71 -23.49
C GLY A 417 15.38 5.67 -23.04
N THR A 418 14.48 6.38 -23.74
CA THR A 418 13.04 6.31 -23.51
C THR A 418 12.51 4.89 -23.74
N ALA A 419 12.93 4.22 -24.81
CA ALA A 419 12.55 2.83 -25.07
C ALA A 419 13.04 1.87 -23.96
N LYS A 420 14.26 2.06 -23.45
CA LYS A 420 14.79 1.28 -22.33
C LYS A 420 13.97 1.47 -21.06
N GLY A 421 13.59 2.72 -20.75
CA GLY A 421 12.70 3.02 -19.62
C GLY A 421 11.33 2.35 -19.75
N LEU A 422 10.72 2.41 -20.93
CA LEU A 422 9.43 1.76 -21.21
C LEU A 422 9.51 0.24 -21.13
N ARG A 423 10.53 -0.38 -21.75
CA ARG A 423 10.73 -1.82 -21.68
C ARG A 423 10.88 -2.29 -20.24
N PHE A 424 11.64 -1.56 -19.42
CA PHE A 424 11.78 -1.87 -18.01
C PHE A 424 10.42 -1.88 -17.30
N LEU A 425 9.58 -0.87 -17.53
CA LEU A 425 8.24 -0.79 -16.96
C LEU A 425 7.35 -1.96 -17.40
N HIS A 426 7.43 -2.36 -18.68
CA HIS A 426 6.55 -3.36 -19.26
C HIS A 426 6.97 -4.80 -18.96
N GLU A 427 8.27 -5.07 -18.86
CA GLU A 427 8.82 -6.44 -18.85
C GLU A 427 9.63 -6.78 -17.61
N GLU A 428 10.28 -5.81 -16.96
CA GLU A 428 11.31 -6.06 -15.93
C GLU A 428 10.83 -5.75 -14.50
N CYS A 429 9.67 -5.10 -14.33
CA CYS A 429 9.10 -4.77 -13.03
C CYS A 429 8.56 -5.99 -12.28
N ARG A 430 9.01 -6.17 -11.03
CA ARG A 430 8.69 -7.37 -10.19
C ARG A 430 7.20 -7.60 -9.93
N GLY A 431 6.38 -6.56 -9.93
CA GLY A 431 4.93 -6.64 -9.70
C GLY A 431 4.10 -6.92 -10.96
N GLY A 432 4.74 -7.08 -12.13
CA GLY A 432 4.11 -7.18 -13.43
C GLY A 432 4.27 -5.92 -14.29
N PRO A 433 3.68 -5.88 -15.50
CA PRO A 433 3.78 -4.72 -16.38
C PRO A 433 3.16 -3.47 -15.76
N ILE A 434 3.89 -2.36 -15.77
CA ILE A 434 3.42 -1.03 -15.41
C ILE A 434 3.11 -0.27 -16.70
N ILE A 435 1.87 0.16 -16.88
CA ILE A 435 1.43 0.94 -18.03
C ILE A 435 1.40 2.41 -17.61
N HIS A 436 2.21 3.26 -18.26
CA HIS A 436 2.41 4.67 -17.93
C HIS A 436 1.17 5.52 -18.21
N ARG A 437 0.50 5.29 -19.35
CA ARG A 437 -0.75 5.91 -19.83
C ARG A 437 -0.70 7.40 -20.17
N ASP A 438 0.32 8.15 -19.76
CA ASP A 438 0.55 9.54 -20.18
C ASP A 438 1.94 9.76 -20.80
N MET A 439 2.33 8.91 -21.75
CA MET A 439 3.59 9.08 -22.47
C MET A 439 3.51 10.28 -23.42
N ARG A 440 4.35 11.29 -23.18
CA ARG A 440 4.47 12.51 -24.00
C ARG A 440 5.82 13.21 -23.73
N PRO A 441 6.29 14.09 -24.63
CA PRO A 441 7.56 14.80 -24.46
C PRO A 441 7.68 15.62 -23.16
N SER A 442 6.58 16.15 -22.62
CA SER A 442 6.63 16.92 -21.37
C SER A 442 6.85 16.07 -20.13
N ASN A 443 6.60 14.76 -20.23
CA ASN A 443 6.82 13.77 -19.18
C ASN A 443 8.17 13.01 -19.37
N ILE A 444 8.99 13.41 -20.35
CA ILE A 444 10.35 12.90 -20.54
C ILE A 444 11.31 14.03 -20.16
N LEU A 445 11.96 13.92 -19.01
CA LEU A 445 12.96 14.89 -18.55
C LEU A 445 14.34 14.52 -19.07
N LEU A 446 15.19 15.51 -19.34
CA LEU A 446 16.54 15.30 -19.84
C LEU A 446 17.59 15.76 -18.83
N THR A 447 18.70 15.05 -18.75
CA THR A 447 19.93 15.58 -18.13
C THR A 447 20.70 16.45 -19.12
N HIS A 448 21.73 17.18 -18.68
CA HIS A 448 22.58 17.94 -19.61
C HIS A 448 23.34 17.03 -20.59
N ASP A 449 23.50 15.75 -20.25
CA ASP A 449 24.08 14.73 -21.14
C ASP A 449 23.04 14.12 -22.10
N PHE A 450 21.82 14.69 -22.15
CA PHE A 450 20.69 14.22 -22.95
C PHE A 450 20.24 12.79 -22.62
N VAL A 451 20.49 12.33 -21.39
CA VAL A 451 19.92 11.07 -20.89
C VAL A 451 18.45 11.30 -20.56
N PRO A 452 17.51 10.54 -21.17
CA PRO A 452 16.09 10.70 -20.92
C PRO A 452 15.65 9.96 -19.65
N MET A 453 14.76 10.60 -18.89
CA MET A 453 14.18 10.11 -17.65
C MET A 453 12.66 10.21 -17.74
N LEU A 454 11.96 9.07 -17.73
CA LEU A 454 10.50 9.02 -17.70
C LEU A 454 10.00 9.53 -16.34
N GLY A 455 9.10 10.50 -16.35
CA GLY A 455 8.48 11.06 -15.15
C GLY A 455 6.96 11.15 -15.28
N ASP A 456 6.32 11.61 -14.20
CA ASP A 456 4.86 11.77 -14.09
C ASP A 456 4.07 10.46 -14.23
N PHE A 457 4.07 9.67 -13.16
CA PHE A 457 3.38 8.39 -13.09
C PHE A 457 1.98 8.50 -12.46
N GLY A 458 1.39 9.70 -12.44
CA GLY A 458 0.08 9.93 -11.84
C GLY A 458 -1.02 9.05 -12.44
N LEU A 459 -0.96 8.78 -13.75
CA LEU A 459 -1.94 7.92 -14.44
C LEU A 459 -1.51 6.44 -14.51
N ALA A 460 -0.31 6.11 -14.05
CA ALA A 460 0.27 4.79 -14.22
C ALA A 460 -0.50 3.72 -13.46
N LYS A 461 -0.54 2.50 -14.02
CA LYS A 461 -1.23 1.36 -13.42
C LYS A 461 -0.50 0.04 -13.68
N TRP A 462 -0.58 -0.86 -12.71
CA TRP A 462 -0.20 -2.26 -12.91
C TRP A 462 -1.21 -2.98 -13.79
N LYS A 463 -0.74 -3.79 -14.74
CA LYS A 463 -1.59 -4.73 -15.48
C LYS A 463 -2.01 -5.86 -14.52
N THR A 464 -3.25 -5.84 -14.05
CA THR A 464 -3.81 -6.89 -13.18
C THR A 464 -4.52 -7.96 -14.02
N SER A 465 -3.84 -9.09 -14.30
CA SER A 465 -4.34 -10.26 -15.07
C SER A 465 -4.84 -9.96 -16.49
N ASP A 466 -5.00 -10.99 -17.33
CA ASP A 466 -5.16 -10.87 -18.79
C ASP A 466 -6.50 -10.30 -19.30
N ASN A 467 -7.33 -9.74 -18.43
CA ASN A 467 -8.55 -9.07 -18.86
C ASN A 467 -8.25 -7.65 -19.35
N THR A 468 -8.91 -7.25 -20.45
CA THR A 468 -8.91 -5.87 -20.93
C THR A 468 -9.45 -4.95 -19.84
N LEU A 469 -8.57 -4.11 -19.29
CA LEU A 469 -8.94 -3.14 -18.27
C LEU A 469 -9.66 -1.97 -18.96
N HIS A 470 -10.99 -1.97 -18.94
CA HIS A 470 -11.77 -0.79 -19.31
C HIS A 470 -11.63 0.25 -18.22
N THR A 471 -11.05 1.40 -18.56
CA THR A 471 -10.88 2.51 -17.62
C THR A 471 -11.36 3.80 -18.23
N ARG A 472 -11.67 4.78 -17.37
CA ARG A 472 -11.90 6.15 -17.82
C ARG A 472 -10.71 6.60 -18.68
N ILE A 473 -11.04 7.13 -19.86
CA ILE A 473 -10.06 7.69 -20.80
C ILE A 473 -9.41 8.90 -20.13
N MET A 474 -8.09 8.84 -19.97
CA MET A 474 -7.26 9.88 -19.37
C MET A 474 -5.92 9.91 -20.11
N GLY A 475 -5.29 11.07 -20.20
CA GLY A 475 -4.03 11.27 -20.92
C GLY A 475 -4.16 12.41 -21.92
N THR A 476 -3.10 12.61 -22.70
CA THR A 476 -3.00 13.79 -23.57
C THR A 476 -3.46 13.50 -25.00
N LEU A 477 -4.40 14.31 -25.52
CA LEU A 477 -4.86 14.23 -26.91
C LEU A 477 -3.68 14.31 -27.89
N GLY A 478 -3.72 13.51 -28.95
CA GLY A 478 -2.62 13.35 -29.92
C GLY A 478 -1.66 12.21 -29.60
N TYR A 479 -1.64 11.71 -28.36
CA TYR A 479 -0.83 10.56 -27.92
C TYR A 479 -1.67 9.34 -27.57
N LEU A 480 -2.99 9.49 -27.45
CA LEU A 480 -3.90 8.40 -27.12
C LEU A 480 -3.95 7.38 -28.26
N ALA A 481 -3.74 6.10 -27.93
CA ALA A 481 -3.96 5.00 -28.84
C ALA A 481 -5.45 4.90 -29.23
N PRO A 482 -5.80 4.57 -30.48
CA PRO A 482 -7.18 4.50 -30.94
C PRO A 482 -8.05 3.58 -30.07
N GLU A 483 -7.57 2.36 -29.79
CA GLU A 483 -8.27 1.38 -28.96
C GLU A 483 -8.50 1.86 -27.52
N TYR A 484 -7.64 2.75 -27.04
CA TYR A 484 -7.80 3.36 -25.73
C TYR A 484 -8.76 4.54 -25.76
N ALA A 485 -8.72 5.36 -26.81
CA ALA A 485 -9.60 6.51 -26.99
C ALA A 485 -11.05 6.11 -27.32
N GLU A 486 -11.25 4.99 -28.02
CA GLU A 486 -12.57 4.49 -28.43
C GLU A 486 -13.20 3.61 -27.34
N ASP A 487 -12.46 2.61 -26.85
CA ASP A 487 -13.01 1.55 -26.00
C ASP A 487 -12.51 1.62 -24.54
N GLY A 488 -11.61 2.54 -24.21
CA GLY A 488 -11.02 2.66 -22.88
C GLY A 488 -10.10 1.48 -22.51
N ILE A 489 -9.65 0.70 -23.50
CA ILE A 489 -8.82 -0.50 -23.30
C ILE A 489 -7.40 -0.10 -22.91
N VAL A 490 -6.98 -0.50 -21.71
CA VAL A 490 -5.62 -0.25 -21.22
C VAL A 490 -4.73 -1.47 -21.45
N SER A 491 -3.64 -1.28 -22.17
CA SER A 491 -2.61 -2.29 -22.45
C SER A 491 -1.22 -1.65 -22.55
N VAL A 492 -0.17 -2.46 -22.57
CA VAL A 492 1.20 -1.98 -22.90
C VAL A 492 1.26 -1.32 -24.28
N GLY A 493 0.37 -1.73 -25.20
CA GLY A 493 0.25 -1.15 -26.54
C GLY A 493 -0.09 0.34 -26.54
N VAL A 494 -0.79 0.82 -25.50
CA VAL A 494 -1.12 2.25 -25.36
C VAL A 494 0.14 3.10 -25.21
N ASP A 495 1.09 2.65 -24.39
CA ASP A 495 2.37 3.34 -24.23
C ASP A 495 3.25 3.21 -25.48
N VAL A 496 3.21 2.05 -26.16
CA VAL A 496 3.95 1.82 -27.40
C VAL A 496 3.47 2.74 -28.52
N TYR A 497 2.15 2.93 -28.64
CA TYR A 497 1.57 3.88 -29.61
C TYR A 497 2.03 5.30 -29.33
N ALA A 498 1.90 5.75 -28.08
CA ALA A 498 2.34 7.09 -27.66
C ALA A 498 3.85 7.30 -27.89
N PHE A 499 4.66 6.28 -27.63
CA PHE A 499 6.08 6.29 -27.96
C PHE A 499 6.34 6.41 -29.46
N GLY A 500 5.56 5.71 -30.30
CA GLY A 500 5.62 5.87 -31.75
C GLY A 500 5.36 7.32 -32.20
N ILE A 501 4.38 8.00 -31.60
CA ILE A 501 4.15 9.43 -31.86
C ILE A 501 5.35 10.29 -31.42
N ILE A 502 5.97 9.99 -30.28
CA ILE A 502 7.20 10.68 -29.82
C ILE A 502 8.35 10.47 -30.81
N LEU A 503 8.53 9.27 -31.36
CA LEU A 503 9.53 9.01 -32.39
C LEU A 503 9.28 9.85 -33.65
N LEU A 504 8.02 9.96 -34.10
CA LEU A 504 7.67 10.83 -35.23
C LEU A 504 8.03 12.29 -34.95
N GLN A 505 7.83 12.78 -33.73
CA GLN A 505 8.23 14.14 -33.36
C GLN A 505 9.75 14.31 -33.32
N LEU A 506 10.49 13.33 -32.79
CA LEU A 506 11.95 13.35 -32.82
C LEU A 506 12.48 13.35 -34.25
N ILE A 507 11.84 12.65 -35.19
CA ILE A 507 12.26 12.63 -36.59
C ILE A 507 11.88 13.94 -37.30
N THR A 508 10.62 14.38 -37.17
CA THR A 508 10.05 15.47 -37.99
C THR A 508 10.20 16.86 -37.38
N GLY A 509 10.38 16.96 -36.06
CA GLY A 509 10.32 18.22 -35.31
C GLY A 509 8.93 18.87 -35.26
N ARG A 510 7.87 18.17 -35.68
CA ARG A 510 6.49 18.71 -35.73
C ARG A 510 5.70 18.36 -34.49
N LYS A 511 4.68 19.15 -34.14
CA LYS A 511 3.72 18.83 -33.07
C LYS A 511 2.71 17.76 -33.52
N PRO A 512 2.15 16.96 -32.58
CA PRO A 512 1.14 15.92 -32.91
C PRO A 512 -0.17 16.49 -33.46
N THR A 513 -0.55 17.67 -32.98
CA THR A 513 -1.70 18.47 -33.43
C THR A 513 -1.16 19.74 -34.08
N SER A 514 -1.24 19.82 -35.41
CA SER A 514 -1.00 21.05 -36.16
C SER A 514 -2.17 22.01 -36.01
N SER A 515 -1.95 23.29 -36.31
CA SER A 515 -2.91 24.40 -36.22
C SER A 515 -4.27 24.08 -36.87
N PRO A 516 -5.36 24.80 -36.50
CA PRO A 516 -6.71 24.62 -37.07
C PRO A 516 -6.80 24.69 -38.60
N GLU A 517 -5.74 25.09 -39.30
CA GLU A 517 -5.64 25.13 -40.76
C GLU A 517 -5.20 23.80 -41.39
N GLN A 518 -4.64 22.86 -40.61
CA GLN A 518 -4.21 21.54 -41.07
C GLN A 518 -5.00 20.46 -40.33
N HIS A 519 -6.14 20.05 -40.91
CA HIS A 519 -7.07 19.03 -40.39
C HIS A 519 -6.48 17.60 -40.23
N LEU A 520 -5.17 17.42 -40.40
CA LEU A 520 -4.51 16.11 -40.34
C LEU A 520 -3.66 16.01 -39.06
N SER A 521 -3.91 14.99 -38.24
CA SER A 521 -3.01 14.62 -37.15
C SER A 521 -1.62 14.26 -37.69
N LEU A 522 -0.56 14.40 -36.88
CA LEU A 522 0.82 14.04 -37.29
C LEU A 522 0.90 12.62 -37.85
N ARG A 523 0.15 11.68 -37.26
CA ARG A 523 0.00 10.32 -37.78
C ARG A 523 -0.53 10.32 -39.21
N GLN A 524 -1.68 10.96 -39.45
CA GLN A 524 -2.30 11.03 -40.78
C GLN A 524 -1.41 11.75 -41.80
N TRP A 525 -0.67 12.77 -41.37
CA TRP A 525 0.30 13.46 -42.22
C TRP A 525 1.44 12.53 -42.66
N VAL A 526 2.02 11.76 -41.74
CA VAL A 526 3.09 10.80 -42.10
C VAL A 526 2.57 9.75 -43.08
N PHE A 527 1.40 9.15 -42.81
CA PHE A 527 0.81 8.13 -43.70
C PHE A 527 0.40 8.66 -45.08
N SER A 528 0.18 9.97 -45.23
CA SER A 528 -0.15 10.58 -46.53
C SER A 528 1.08 11.04 -47.32
N ASN A 529 2.26 11.06 -46.70
CA ASN A 529 3.52 11.54 -47.29
C ASN A 529 4.65 10.48 -47.25
N SER A 530 4.34 9.26 -46.83
CA SER A 530 5.18 8.06 -46.91
C SER A 530 4.86 7.26 -48.15
#